data_AF-A0A7Y8PPN3-F1
#
_entry.id   AF-A0A7Y8PPN3-F1
#
_cell.length_a   1.000
_cell.length_b   1.000
_cell.length_c   1.000
_cell.angle_alpha   90.00
_cell.angle_beta   90.00
_cell.angle_gamma   90.00
#
_symmetry.space_group_name_H-M   'P 1'
#
loop_
_entity.id
_entity.type
_entity.pdbx_description
1 polymer ?
#
loop_
_entity_poly.entity_id
_entity_poly.type
_entity_poly.pdbx_seq_one_letter_code
_entity_poly.pdbx_strand_id
1 'polypeptide(L)'
;MIVQNNPEIAFDLLTESPICAGRYRPSEEFKKGHSLGITINGEPILMLGYAEDQENHDIADRLLACEGFKKLVKTVFGTHEGLEKGVIINQLACPDPEYLCLTESEQGVVETGIGTGLLVAVLPQDRQDFAFGLCAMNDVMLCLYPNAKPLSKQIILSESYC
;
A
#
# COMPACT_ATOMS: atom_id res chain seq x y z
N MET A 1 16.99 -0.90 3.94
CA MET A 1 16.62 0.02 5.05
C MET A 1 17.46 1.31 5.02
N ILE A 2 17.65 1.94 3.85
CA ILE A 2 18.53 3.13 3.74
C ILE A 2 17.77 4.44 4.05
N VAL A 3 16.44 4.44 3.95
CA VAL A 3 15.61 5.65 4.10
C VAL A 3 15.19 5.93 5.55
N GLN A 4 15.20 4.92 6.43
CA GLN A 4 14.95 5.14 7.86
C GLN A 4 16.04 5.99 8.54
N ASN A 5 17.20 6.18 7.89
CA ASN A 5 18.31 6.95 8.45
C ASN A 5 18.28 8.45 8.08
N ASN A 6 17.29 8.92 7.32
CA ASN A 6 17.12 10.36 7.05
C ASN A 6 15.64 10.79 7.18
N PRO A 7 15.20 11.15 8.39
CA PRO A 7 13.79 11.49 8.68
C PRO A 7 13.25 12.63 7.83
N GLU A 8 14.08 13.60 7.45
CA GLU A 8 13.68 14.73 6.61
C GLU A 8 13.31 14.25 5.20
N ILE A 9 14.11 13.35 4.62
CA ILE A 9 13.81 12.77 3.31
C ILE A 9 12.52 11.94 3.34
N ALA A 10 12.31 11.17 4.41
CA ALA A 10 11.09 10.39 4.57
C ALA A 10 9.86 11.29 4.69
N PHE A 11 9.96 12.39 5.44
CA PHE A 11 8.88 13.36 5.60
C PHE A 11 8.55 14.10 4.30
N ASP A 12 9.57 14.56 3.56
CA ASP A 12 9.39 15.20 2.25
C ASP A 12 8.62 14.29 1.28
N LEU A 13 9.05 13.03 1.17
CA LEU A 13 8.46 12.06 0.26
C LEU A 13 7.00 11.74 0.60
N LEU A 14 6.67 11.65 1.89
CA LEU A 14 5.30 11.42 2.32
C LEU A 14 4.40 12.65 2.05
N THR A 15 4.96 13.86 2.16
CA THR A 15 4.24 15.11 1.82
C THR A 15 3.98 15.24 0.32
N GLU A 16 4.93 14.78 -0.51
CA GLU A 16 4.80 14.80 -1.96
C GLU A 16 3.93 13.67 -2.51
N SER A 17 3.56 12.69 -1.69
CA SER A 17 2.77 11.54 -2.12
C SER A 17 1.29 11.89 -2.23
N PRO A 18 0.56 11.43 -3.26
CA PRO A 18 -0.90 11.56 -3.33
C PRO A 18 -1.63 10.60 -2.36
N ILE A 19 -0.88 9.80 -1.61
CA ILE A 19 -1.39 8.82 -0.65
C ILE A 19 -0.59 8.85 0.64
N CYS A 20 -1.28 8.73 1.76
CA CYS A 20 -0.67 8.69 3.08
C CYS A 20 -1.19 7.51 3.90
N ALA A 21 -0.44 7.16 4.94
CA ALA A 21 -0.85 6.13 5.89
C ALA A 21 -1.92 6.67 6.85
N GLY A 22 -2.98 5.90 7.06
CA GLY A 22 -4.09 6.22 7.96
C GLY A 22 -4.49 5.05 8.85
N ARG A 23 -5.63 5.21 9.54
CA ARG A 23 -6.28 4.12 10.29
C ARG A 23 -7.70 3.95 9.79
N TYR A 24 -8.05 2.73 9.44
CA TYR A 24 -9.37 2.36 8.95
C TYR A 24 -10.09 1.48 9.96
N ARG A 25 -11.37 1.78 10.21
CA ARG A 25 -12.27 0.96 11.02
C ARG A 25 -13.31 0.32 10.10
N PRO A 26 -13.18 -0.98 9.79
CA PRO A 26 -14.09 -1.66 8.88
C PRO A 26 -15.53 -1.59 9.36
N SER A 27 -16.44 -1.16 8.49
CA SER A 27 -17.87 -1.22 8.77
C SER A 27 -18.37 -2.67 8.72
N GLU A 28 -19.50 -2.95 9.37
CA GLU A 28 -20.13 -4.27 9.29
C GLU A 28 -20.62 -4.61 7.88
N GLU A 29 -20.84 -3.61 7.03
CA GLU A 29 -21.14 -3.81 5.60
C GLU A 29 -19.88 -4.23 4.85
N PHE A 30 -18.77 -3.53 5.04
CA PHE A 30 -17.48 -3.88 4.42
C PHE A 30 -17.07 -5.31 4.76
N LYS A 31 -17.22 -5.73 6.03
CA LYS A 31 -16.85 -7.08 6.48
C LYS A 31 -17.63 -8.20 5.75
N LYS A 32 -18.87 -7.94 5.32
CA LYS A 32 -19.69 -8.91 4.58
C LYS A 32 -19.30 -9.03 3.10
N GLY A 33 -18.51 -8.08 2.60
CA GLY A 33 -18.09 -8.01 1.22
C GLY A 33 -16.87 -8.86 0.88
N HIS A 34 -16.50 -8.79 -0.40
CA HIS A 34 -15.27 -9.35 -0.91
C HIS A 34 -14.47 -8.23 -1.57
N SER A 35 -13.20 -8.14 -1.23
CA SER A 35 -12.28 -7.18 -1.86
C SER A 35 -11.33 -7.89 -2.80
N LEU A 36 -10.89 -7.19 -3.85
CA LEU A 36 -9.68 -7.60 -4.55
C LEU A 36 -8.47 -7.15 -3.73
N GLY A 37 -7.42 -7.96 -3.72
CA GLY A 37 -6.16 -7.56 -3.14
C GLY A 37 -4.99 -8.39 -3.64
N ILE A 38 -3.84 -8.14 -3.04
CA ILE A 38 -2.61 -8.89 -3.25
C ILE A 38 -2.41 -9.84 -2.08
N THR A 39 -2.06 -11.08 -2.40
CA THR A 39 -1.77 -12.13 -1.42
C THR A 39 -0.37 -12.71 -1.62
N ILE A 40 0.20 -13.28 -0.55
CA ILE A 40 1.38 -14.13 -0.60
C ILE A 40 0.92 -15.52 -0.13
N ASN A 41 0.97 -16.53 -1.00
CA ASN A 41 0.53 -17.89 -0.69
C ASN A 41 -0.92 -17.93 -0.11
N GLY A 42 -1.80 -17.09 -0.64
CA GLY A 42 -3.20 -16.97 -0.18
C GLY A 42 -3.40 -16.10 1.06
N GLU A 43 -2.33 -15.63 1.72
CA GLU A 43 -2.43 -14.69 2.84
C GLU A 43 -2.49 -13.23 2.34
N PRO A 44 -3.53 -12.46 2.69
CA PRO A 44 -3.64 -11.05 2.29
C PRO A 44 -2.52 -10.18 2.85
N ILE A 45 -1.90 -9.38 1.97
CA ILE A 45 -0.94 -8.32 2.37
C ILE A 45 -1.43 -6.90 2.04
N LEU A 46 -2.33 -6.78 1.05
CA LEU A 46 -2.92 -5.52 0.61
C LEU A 46 -4.33 -5.80 0.11
N MET A 47 -5.33 -5.06 0.60
CA MET A 47 -6.70 -5.09 0.10
C MET A 47 -6.99 -3.74 -0.56
N LEU A 48 -7.47 -3.72 -1.80
CA LEU A 48 -7.73 -2.49 -2.55
C LEU A 48 -9.16 -2.01 -2.26
N GLY A 49 -10.12 -2.41 -3.10
CA GLY A 49 -11.54 -2.18 -2.94
C GLY A 49 -12.35 -3.41 -3.37
N TYR A 50 -13.61 -3.19 -3.76
CA TYR A 50 -14.52 -4.25 -4.17
C TYR A 50 -13.97 -5.12 -5.31
N ALA A 51 -14.22 -6.43 -5.23
CA ALA A 51 -13.66 -7.42 -6.14
C ALA A 51 -14.17 -7.32 -7.60
N GLU A 52 -15.35 -6.74 -7.78
CA GLU A 52 -16.02 -6.51 -9.06
C GLU A 52 -15.55 -5.25 -9.79
N ASP A 53 -14.78 -4.38 -9.14
CA ASP A 53 -14.33 -3.11 -9.72
C ASP A 53 -13.08 -3.31 -10.58
N GLN A 54 -13.19 -2.99 -11.86
CA GLN A 54 -12.11 -3.14 -12.84
C GLN A 54 -10.89 -2.28 -12.49
N GLU A 55 -11.09 -1.11 -11.87
CA GLU A 55 -9.96 -0.25 -11.48
C GLU A 55 -9.05 -0.95 -10.47
N ASN A 56 -9.62 -1.70 -9.53
CA ASN A 56 -8.84 -2.50 -8.58
C ASN A 56 -8.05 -3.61 -9.27
N HIS A 57 -8.61 -4.25 -10.31
CA HIS A 57 -7.89 -5.24 -11.11
C HIS A 57 -6.70 -4.61 -11.83
N ASP A 58 -6.90 -3.45 -12.43
CA ASP A 58 -5.84 -2.75 -13.15
C ASP A 58 -4.73 -2.28 -12.19
N ILE A 59 -5.08 -1.82 -10.99
CA ILE A 59 -4.11 -1.50 -9.93
C ILE A 59 -3.32 -2.76 -9.53
N ALA A 60 -4.01 -3.86 -9.26
CA ALA A 60 -3.36 -5.11 -8.85
C ALA A 60 -2.40 -5.63 -9.93
N ASP A 61 -2.78 -5.56 -11.21
CA ASP A 61 -1.95 -5.99 -12.32
C ASP A 61 -0.69 -5.10 -12.48
N ARG A 62 -0.83 -3.78 -12.30
CA ARG A 62 0.33 -2.87 -12.27
C ARG A 62 1.29 -3.18 -11.13
N LEU A 63 0.77 -3.41 -9.92
CA LEU A 63 1.57 -3.77 -8.75
C LEU A 63 2.33 -5.09 -8.98
N LEU A 64 1.66 -6.13 -9.48
CA LEU A 64 2.27 -7.43 -9.76
C LEU A 64 3.33 -7.36 -10.88
N ALA A 65 3.19 -6.44 -11.82
CA ALA A 65 4.19 -6.18 -12.86
C ALA A 65 5.35 -5.29 -12.37
N CYS A 66 5.21 -4.59 -11.24
CA CYS A 66 6.18 -3.63 -10.74
C CYS A 66 7.33 -4.30 -9.97
N GLU A 67 8.55 -4.18 -10.50
CA GLU A 67 9.75 -4.71 -9.83
C GLU A 67 10.04 -4.03 -8.49
N GLY A 68 9.76 -2.73 -8.36
CA GLY A 68 9.84 -2.02 -7.09
C GLY A 68 8.91 -2.61 -6.03
N PHE A 69 7.69 -2.98 -6.43
CA PHE A 69 6.72 -3.61 -5.54
C PHE A 69 7.19 -5.01 -5.10
N LYS A 70 7.69 -5.84 -6.03
CA LYS A 70 8.27 -7.15 -5.68
C LYS A 70 9.46 -7.05 -4.73
N LYS A 71 10.33 -6.04 -4.92
CA LYS A 71 11.44 -5.75 -4.00
C LYS A 71 10.96 -5.29 -2.63
N LEU A 72 9.94 -4.44 -2.59
CA LEU A 72 9.30 -3.99 -1.35
C LEU A 72 8.71 -5.18 -0.59
N VAL A 73 7.94 -6.02 -1.27
CA VAL A 73 7.32 -7.23 -0.72
C VAL A 73 8.40 -8.18 -0.17
N LYS A 74 9.44 -8.50 -0.95
CA LYS A 74 10.56 -9.32 -0.47
C LYS A 74 11.26 -8.70 0.74
N THR A 75 11.42 -7.39 0.78
CA THR A 75 12.07 -6.69 1.91
C THR A 75 11.25 -6.78 3.19
N VAL A 76 9.93 -6.62 3.09
CA VAL A 76 9.01 -6.57 4.24
C VAL A 76 8.62 -7.97 4.72
N PHE A 77 8.30 -8.88 3.79
CA PHE A 77 7.73 -10.20 4.06
C PHE A 77 8.73 -11.34 3.85
N GLY A 78 9.98 -11.04 3.44
CA GLY A 78 11.05 -12.02 3.26
C GLY A 78 11.01 -12.78 1.93
N THR A 79 9.90 -12.73 1.20
CA THR A 79 9.71 -13.40 -0.09
C THR A 79 8.75 -12.63 -1.00
N HIS A 80 8.83 -12.85 -2.30
CA HIS A 80 7.81 -12.48 -3.28
C HIS A 80 7.28 -13.70 -4.05
N GLU A 81 7.70 -14.91 -3.68
CA GLU A 81 7.16 -16.15 -4.25
C GLU A 81 5.70 -16.32 -3.81
N GLY A 82 4.84 -16.76 -4.72
CA GLY A 82 3.40 -16.88 -4.46
C GLY A 82 2.66 -15.55 -4.38
N LEU A 83 3.27 -14.46 -4.86
CA LEU A 83 2.62 -13.16 -4.98
C LEU A 83 1.60 -13.18 -6.13
N GLU A 84 0.32 -12.97 -5.79
CA GLU A 84 -0.77 -12.99 -6.76
C GLU A 84 -1.92 -12.07 -6.34
N LYS A 85 -2.79 -11.71 -7.29
CA LYS A 85 -4.06 -11.06 -6.96
C LYS A 85 -5.11 -12.10 -6.61
N GLY A 86 -5.90 -11.83 -5.58
CA GLY A 86 -6.91 -12.74 -5.07
C GLY A 86 -8.15 -12.01 -4.59
N VAL A 87 -9.28 -12.72 -4.58
CA VAL A 87 -10.52 -12.28 -3.94
C VAL A 87 -10.46 -12.64 -2.47
N ILE A 88 -10.61 -11.63 -1.61
CA ILE A 88 -10.42 -11.71 -0.17
C ILE A 88 -11.78 -11.56 0.50
N ILE A 89 -12.10 -12.49 1.40
CA ILE A 89 -13.28 -12.38 2.25
C ILE A 89 -12.95 -11.39 3.37
N ASN A 90 -13.61 -10.22 3.36
CA ASN A 90 -13.22 -9.10 4.20
C ASN A 90 -13.30 -9.42 5.69
N GLN A 91 -14.28 -10.20 6.12
CA GLN A 91 -14.41 -10.66 7.50
C GLN A 91 -13.21 -11.50 7.97
N LEU A 92 -12.61 -12.30 7.09
CA LEU A 92 -11.50 -13.17 7.44
C LEU A 92 -10.16 -12.42 7.47
N ALA A 93 -10.00 -11.46 6.56
CA ALA A 93 -8.80 -10.63 6.49
C ALA A 93 -8.79 -9.48 7.50
N CYS A 94 -9.97 -9.02 7.92
CA CYS A 94 -10.14 -7.90 8.84
C CYS A 94 -10.99 -8.23 10.10
N PRO A 95 -10.61 -9.20 10.96
CA PRO A 95 -11.33 -9.53 12.19
C PRO A 95 -11.30 -8.45 13.29
N ASP A 96 -10.18 -7.77 13.45
CA ASP A 96 -9.93 -6.68 14.42
C ASP A 96 -10.70 -5.38 14.14
N PRO A 97 -10.84 -4.48 15.13
CA PRO A 97 -11.63 -3.25 14.97
C PRO A 97 -10.95 -2.15 14.14
N GLU A 98 -9.64 -2.18 13.95
CA GLU A 98 -8.89 -1.11 13.29
C GLU A 98 -7.64 -1.66 12.57
N TYR A 99 -7.34 -1.11 11.40
CA TYR A 99 -6.20 -1.49 10.55
C TYR A 99 -5.44 -0.28 10.06
N LEU A 100 -4.17 -0.47 9.75
CA LEU A 100 -3.44 0.44 8.88
C LEU A 100 -4.06 0.45 7.48
N CYS A 101 -4.16 1.64 6.90
CA CYS A 101 -4.67 1.83 5.56
C CYS A 101 -3.84 2.86 4.80
N LEU A 102 -4.11 2.96 3.51
CA LEU A 102 -3.75 4.08 2.68
C LEU A 102 -4.99 4.91 2.40
N THR A 103 -4.85 6.22 2.51
CA THR A 103 -5.89 7.19 2.13
C THR A 103 -5.35 8.17 1.12
N GLU A 104 -6.23 8.73 0.30
CA GLU A 104 -5.92 9.86 -0.55
C GLU A 104 -5.41 11.04 0.27
N SER A 105 -4.46 11.77 -0.31
CA SER A 105 -3.96 13.03 0.22
C SER A 105 -3.72 14.01 -0.93
N GLU A 106 -3.83 15.31 -0.65
CA GLU A 106 -3.50 16.32 -1.64
C GLU A 106 -1.98 16.36 -1.89
N GLN A 107 -1.59 16.06 -3.13
CA GLN A 107 -0.19 15.95 -3.49
C GLN A 107 0.59 17.26 -3.28
N GLY A 108 1.58 17.25 -2.39
CA GLY A 108 2.41 18.43 -2.08
C GLY A 108 1.85 19.33 -0.98
N VAL A 109 0.79 18.89 -0.27
CA VAL A 109 0.23 19.58 0.89
C VAL A 109 0.51 18.77 2.14
N VAL A 110 1.09 19.42 3.16
CA VAL A 110 1.28 18.81 4.48
C VAL A 110 -0.07 18.78 5.19
N GLU A 111 -0.79 17.67 5.10
CA GLU A 111 -1.95 17.43 5.95
C GLU A 111 -1.47 17.11 7.37
N THR A 112 -1.60 18.09 8.28
CA THR A 112 -1.37 17.87 9.71
C THR A 112 -2.54 17.08 10.28
N GLY A 113 -2.61 15.78 10.01
CA GLY A 113 -3.66 14.93 10.57
C GLY A 113 -3.74 13.55 9.94
N ILE A 114 -3.95 12.57 10.81
CA ILE A 114 -4.44 11.21 10.57
C ILE A 114 -5.22 11.15 9.24
N GLY A 115 -4.72 10.45 8.23
CA GLY A 115 -5.32 10.37 6.90
C GLY A 115 -6.84 10.18 6.96
N THR A 116 -7.59 11.25 6.68
CA THR A 116 -9.06 11.27 6.65
C THR A 116 -9.60 11.26 5.22
N GLY A 117 -8.72 11.13 4.23
CA GLY A 117 -9.08 11.07 2.82
C GLY A 117 -9.84 9.79 2.46
N LEU A 118 -10.20 9.67 1.17
CA LEU A 118 -10.84 8.48 0.65
C LEU A 118 -9.94 7.26 0.83
N LEU A 119 -10.52 6.13 1.26
CA LEU A 119 -9.79 4.89 1.47
C LEU A 119 -9.29 4.33 0.13
N VAL A 120 -7.98 4.12 0.03
CA VAL A 120 -7.32 3.56 -1.16
C VAL A 120 -7.08 2.07 -0.99
N ALA A 121 -6.56 1.68 0.17
CA ALA A 121 -6.23 0.29 0.46
C ALA A 121 -6.20 0.01 1.96
N VAL A 122 -6.45 -1.22 2.37
CA VAL A 122 -6.29 -1.72 3.74
C VAL A 122 -5.09 -2.65 3.80
N LEU A 123 -4.30 -2.53 4.87
CA LEU A 123 -3.12 -3.36 5.13
C LEU A 123 -3.42 -4.32 6.28
N PRO A 124 -3.91 -5.55 6.01
CA PRO A 124 -4.36 -6.48 7.03
C PRO A 124 -3.23 -6.95 7.97
N GLN A 125 -1.97 -6.84 7.55
CA GLN A 125 -0.79 -7.23 8.35
C GLN A 125 -0.25 -6.09 9.24
N ASP A 126 -0.87 -4.90 9.21
CA ASP A 126 -0.49 -3.71 10.00
C ASP A 126 1.02 -3.34 9.93
N ARG A 127 1.60 -3.44 8.72
CA ARG A 127 3.04 -3.20 8.45
C ARG A 127 3.31 -1.75 8.03
N GLN A 128 3.83 -0.93 8.94
CA GLN A 128 4.15 0.48 8.66
C GLN A 128 5.27 0.65 7.63
N ASP A 129 6.26 -0.24 7.62
CA ASP A 129 7.33 -0.27 6.64
C ASP A 129 6.81 -0.56 5.22
N PHE A 130 5.77 -1.39 5.12
CA PHE A 130 5.07 -1.63 3.86
C PHE A 130 4.27 -0.41 3.40
N ALA A 131 3.47 0.19 4.29
CA ALA A 131 2.73 1.42 3.98
C ALA A 131 3.65 2.53 3.49
N PHE A 132 4.77 2.74 4.18
CA PHE A 132 5.78 3.71 3.78
C PHE A 132 6.32 3.44 2.38
N GLY A 133 6.66 2.18 2.06
CA GLY A 133 7.11 1.81 0.73
C GLY A 133 6.06 2.07 -0.35
N LEU A 134 4.78 1.78 -0.08
CA LEU A 134 3.68 2.06 -1.00
C LEU A 134 3.52 3.56 -1.28
N CYS A 135 3.70 4.41 -0.27
CA CYS A 135 3.59 5.87 -0.41
C CYS A 135 4.82 6.54 -1.04
N ALA A 136 6.02 6.07 -0.70
CA ALA A 136 7.28 6.81 -0.92
C ALA A 136 8.18 6.22 -2.01
N MET A 137 7.86 5.05 -2.57
CA MET A 137 8.54 4.52 -3.75
C MET A 137 7.80 4.96 -5.02
N ASN A 138 8.46 5.76 -5.87
CA ASN A 138 7.90 6.35 -7.08
C ASN A 138 7.13 5.35 -7.96
N ASP A 139 7.77 4.24 -8.34
CA ASP A 139 7.19 3.22 -9.22
C ASP A 139 6.02 2.48 -8.58
N VAL A 140 6.06 2.24 -7.25
CA VAL A 140 4.98 1.60 -6.50
C VAL A 140 3.80 2.56 -6.31
N MET A 141 4.05 3.79 -5.91
CA MET A 141 3.04 4.83 -5.73
C MET A 141 2.29 5.08 -7.05
N LEU A 142 3.00 5.17 -8.17
CA LEU A 142 2.40 5.34 -9.49
C LEU A 142 1.59 4.13 -9.97
N CYS A 143 1.76 2.95 -9.38
CA CYS A 143 0.85 1.82 -9.65
C CYS A 143 -0.55 2.09 -9.06
N LEU A 144 -0.60 2.71 -7.87
CA LEU A 144 -1.84 3.11 -7.19
C LEU A 144 -2.43 4.38 -7.83
N TYR A 145 -1.59 5.38 -8.13
CA TYR A 145 -2.00 6.67 -8.70
C TYR A 145 -1.20 7.00 -9.98
N PRO A 146 -1.58 6.45 -11.15
CA PRO A 146 -0.80 6.57 -12.39
C PRO A 146 -0.71 7.99 -12.96
N ASN A 147 -1.63 8.87 -12.56
CA ASN A 147 -1.69 10.26 -13.00
C ASN A 147 -0.97 11.23 -12.04
N ALA A 148 -0.40 10.73 -10.93
CA ALA A 148 0.31 11.56 -9.98
C ALA A 148 1.65 12.06 -10.54
N LYS A 149 2.16 13.15 -9.97
CA LYS A 149 3.51 13.62 -10.28
C LYS A 149 4.54 12.68 -9.62
N PRO A 150 5.66 12.36 -10.28
CA PRO A 150 6.75 11.66 -9.62
C PRO A 150 7.25 12.43 -8.39
N LEU A 151 7.58 11.71 -7.34
CA LEU A 151 8.25 12.24 -6.15
C LEU A 151 9.65 12.75 -6.54
N SER A 152 10.10 13.81 -5.88
CA SER A 152 11.35 14.51 -6.13
C SER A 152 12.59 13.67 -5.86
N LYS A 153 12.47 12.66 -5.00
CA LYS A 153 13.53 11.70 -4.64
C LYS A 153 13.07 10.27 -4.92
N GLN A 154 14.02 9.37 -5.13
CA GLN A 154 13.75 7.95 -5.35
C GLN A 154 14.31 7.10 -4.21
N ILE A 155 13.45 6.26 -3.64
CA ILE A 155 13.87 5.22 -2.71
C ILE A 155 14.31 4.00 -3.52
N ILE A 156 15.57 3.59 -3.34
CA ILE A 156 16.10 2.37 -3.93
C ILE A 156 16.32 1.36 -2.81
N LEU A 157 15.59 0.25 -2.85
CA LEU A 157 15.84 -0.89 -1.99
C LEU A 157 17.04 -1.66 -2.55
N SER A 158 18.16 -1.63 -1.83
CA SER A 158 19.32 -2.46 -2.15
C SER A 158 19.00 -3.92 -1.87
N GLU A 159 19.37 -4.81 -2.77
CA GLU A 159 19.38 -6.24 -2.48
C GLU A 159 20.45 -6.50 -1.42
N SER A 160 20.01 -6.76 -0.19
CA SER A 160 20.90 -7.35 0.80
C SER A 160 21.20 -8.77 0.34
N TYR A 161 22.40 -9.00 -0.17
CA TYR A 161 22.94 -10.34 -0.31
C TYR A 161 23.09 -10.91 1.11
N CYS A 162 22.19 -11.80 1.51
CA CYS A 162 22.43 -12.74 2.59
C CYS A 162 22.86 -14.07 1.98
#